data_AF-A0A2H3NTP0-F1
#
_entry.id   AF-A0A2H3NTP0-F1
#
_cell.length_a   1.000
_cell.length_b   1.000
_cell.length_c   1.000
_cell.angle_alpha   90.00
_cell.angle_beta   90.00
_cell.angle_gamma   90.00
#
_symmetry.space_group_name_H-M   'P 1'
#
loop_
_entity.id
_entity.type
_entity.pdbx_description
1 polymer ?
#
loop_
_entity_poly.entity_id
_entity_poly.type
_entity_poly.pdbx_seq_one_letter_code
_entity_poly.pdbx_strand_id
1 'polypeptide(L)'
;MSENTTTKVSDDELKEMESQTDWKALQAKTDAEIQQDIAADPDAHALDADWFQVAQSVVPSSTKKRITIRLDEDIIAYFKREGDGYQSRINDVLKTFVIAKRIQDERSSRSP
;
A
#
# COMPACT_ATOMS: atom_id res chain seq x y z
N MET A 1 -12.02 5.06 30.54
CA MET A 1 -11.41 4.33 29.42
C MET A 1 -12.51 4.09 28.40
N SER A 2 -12.59 4.91 27.35
CA SER A 2 -13.67 4.84 26.35
C SER A 2 -13.14 4.25 25.05
N GLU A 3 -13.72 3.11 24.63
CA GLU A 3 -13.34 2.29 23.48
C GLU A 3 -14.14 2.70 22.23
N ASN A 4 -13.77 3.81 21.58
CA ASN A 4 -14.43 4.26 20.35
C ASN A 4 -13.42 4.92 19.36
N THR A 5 -12.44 4.17 18.86
CA THR A 5 -11.37 4.70 17.96
C THR A 5 -11.84 5.02 16.52
N THR A 6 -13.07 4.67 16.15
CA THR A 6 -13.57 4.85 14.78
C THR A 6 -14.91 5.55 14.76
N THR A 7 -14.92 6.75 14.18
CA THR A 7 -16.14 7.50 13.85
C THR A 7 -16.61 7.09 12.46
N LYS A 8 -17.85 6.61 12.35
CA LYS A 8 -18.51 6.37 11.06
C LYS A 8 -19.41 7.56 10.77
N VAL A 9 -19.18 8.21 9.64
CA VAL A 9 -19.90 9.40 9.19
C VAL A 9 -20.49 9.12 7.82
N SER A 10 -21.69 9.63 7.53
CA SER A 10 -22.28 9.55 6.19
C SER A 10 -21.70 10.63 5.25
N ASP A 11 -21.77 10.44 3.93
CA ASP A 11 -21.25 11.39 2.95
C ASP A 11 -21.89 12.79 3.04
N ASP A 12 -23.16 12.86 3.42
CA ASP A 12 -23.88 14.14 3.56
C ASP A 12 -23.50 14.85 4.87
N GLU A 13 -23.37 14.09 5.95
CA GLU A 13 -22.89 14.60 7.24
C GLU A 13 -21.42 15.07 7.14
N LEU A 14 -20.58 14.36 6.38
CA LEU A 14 -19.18 14.76 6.13
C LEU A 14 -19.07 16.13 5.44
N LYS A 15 -20.02 16.50 4.57
CA LYS A 15 -20.04 17.80 3.89
C LYS A 15 -20.45 18.95 4.82
N GLU A 16 -21.25 18.64 5.84
CA GLU A 16 -21.69 19.62 6.84
C GLU A 16 -20.69 19.81 7.98
N MET A 17 -19.79 18.83 8.19
CA MET A 17 -18.76 18.93 9.22
C MET A 17 -17.74 20.03 8.91
N GLU A 18 -17.47 20.86 9.91
CA GLU A 18 -16.41 21.85 9.84
C GLU A 18 -15.04 21.17 9.92
N SER A 19 -14.10 21.66 9.12
CA SER A 19 -12.73 21.18 9.21
C SER A 19 -12.11 21.58 10.55
N GLN A 20 -11.58 20.60 11.26
CA GLN A 20 -10.86 20.84 12.53
C GLN A 20 -9.41 21.29 12.30
N THR A 21 -8.96 21.35 11.04
CA THR A 21 -7.60 21.72 10.67
C THR A 21 -7.51 23.22 10.41
N ASP A 22 -6.57 23.89 11.06
CA ASP A 22 -6.19 25.26 10.69
C ASP A 22 -5.36 25.25 9.40
N TRP A 23 -6.06 25.30 8.27
CA TRP A 23 -5.46 25.30 6.94
C TRP A 23 -4.61 26.53 6.66
N LYS A 24 -4.91 27.67 7.30
CA LYS A 24 -4.19 28.93 7.07
C LYS A 24 -2.82 28.87 7.73
N ALA A 25 -2.76 28.35 8.96
CA ALA A 25 -1.49 28.10 9.64
C ALA A 25 -0.65 27.07 8.88
N LEU A 26 -1.26 25.98 8.39
CA LEU A 26 -0.55 24.94 7.64
C LEU A 26 0.07 25.48 6.34
N GLN A 27 -0.66 26.30 5.58
CA GLN A 27 -0.18 26.90 4.33
C GLN A 27 0.93 27.94 4.54
N ALA A 28 0.96 28.59 5.70
CA ALA A 28 1.98 29.61 6.02
C ALA A 28 3.29 29.02 6.55
N LYS A 29 3.29 27.73 6.90
CA LYS A 29 4.42 27.05 7.51
C LYS A 29 5.58 26.91 6.54
N THR A 30 6.78 27.22 7.01
CA THR A 30 7.99 27.18 6.17
C THR A 30 8.59 25.79 6.10
N ASP A 31 9.39 25.53 5.06
CA ASP A 31 10.12 24.26 4.90
C ASP A 31 11.03 23.94 6.09
N ALA A 32 11.63 24.96 6.71
CA ALA A 32 12.50 24.80 7.87
C ALA A 32 11.71 24.35 9.11
N GLU A 33 10.54 24.93 9.34
CA GLU A 33 9.63 24.51 10.42
C GLU A 33 9.08 23.10 10.18
N ILE A 34 8.80 22.74 8.93
CA ILE A 34 8.38 21.38 8.56
C ILE A 34 9.49 20.37 8.87
N GLN A 35 10.74 20.67 8.50
CA GLN A 35 11.89 19.81 8.79
C GLN A 35 12.14 19.65 10.29
N GLN A 36 12.01 20.74 11.05
CA GLN A 36 12.15 20.71 12.50
C GLN A 36 11.09 19.82 13.15
N ASP A 37 9.84 19.92 12.70
CA ASP A 37 8.75 19.12 13.26
C ASP A 37 8.90 17.63 12.91
N ILE A 38 9.36 17.31 11.69
CA ILE A 38 9.70 15.93 11.31
C ILE A 38 10.82 15.39 12.20
N ALA A 39 11.86 16.18 12.48
CA ALA A 39 12.98 15.74 13.32
C ALA A 39 12.60 15.60 14.80
N ALA A 40 11.59 16.35 15.26
CA ALA A 40 11.08 16.30 16.63
C ALA A 40 10.06 15.17 16.86
N ASP A 41 9.46 14.64 15.79
CA ASP A 41 8.47 13.58 15.85
C ASP A 41 9.14 12.18 15.90
N PRO A 42 9.03 11.43 17.00
CA PRO A 42 9.61 10.08 17.12
C PRO A 42 8.94 9.04 16.21
N ASP A 43 7.71 9.28 15.75
CA ASP A 43 6.99 8.40 14.81
C ASP A 43 7.31 8.74 13.34
N ALA A 44 7.99 9.85 13.09
CA ALA A 44 8.41 10.24 11.76
C ALA A 44 9.62 9.40 11.31
N HIS A 45 9.37 8.47 10.39
CA HIS A 45 10.43 7.76 9.68
C HIS A 45 10.75 8.50 8.38
N ALA A 46 11.90 9.17 8.33
CA ALA A 46 12.38 9.79 7.11
C ALA A 46 12.64 8.72 6.03
N LEU A 47 11.97 8.86 4.88
CA LEU A 47 12.26 8.05 3.69
C LEU A 47 13.52 8.63 3.04
N ASP A 48 14.67 8.01 3.30
CA ASP A 48 15.95 8.46 2.78
C ASP A 48 16.20 8.00 1.33
N ALA A 49 17.27 8.50 0.73
CA ALA A 49 17.64 8.15 -0.65
C ALA A 49 17.88 6.65 -0.82
N ASP A 50 18.39 5.97 0.22
CA ASP A 50 18.64 4.53 0.20
C ASP A 50 17.33 3.74 0.17
N TRP A 51 16.31 4.19 0.91
CA TRP A 51 14.96 3.65 0.82
C TRP A 51 14.39 3.75 -0.60
N PHE A 52 14.55 4.90 -1.27
CA PHE A 52 14.08 5.08 -2.65
C PHE A 52 14.86 4.26 -3.67
N GLN A 53 16.14 3.93 -3.42
CA GLN A 53 16.92 3.08 -4.32
C GLN A 53 16.42 1.63 -4.34
N VAL A 54 15.88 1.13 -3.22
CA VAL A 54 15.33 -0.23 -3.12
C VAL A 54 13.83 -0.29 -3.32
N ALA A 55 13.14 0.87 -3.25
CA ALA A 55 11.70 0.95 -3.44
C ALA A 55 11.30 0.52 -4.86
N GLN A 56 10.49 -0.52 -4.95
CA GLN A 56 9.87 -0.91 -6.22
C GLN A 56 8.62 -0.06 -6.45
N SER A 57 8.62 0.73 -7.53
CA SER A 57 7.42 1.43 -7.98
C SER A 57 6.36 0.41 -8.39
N VAL A 58 5.33 0.26 -7.56
CA VAL A 58 4.17 -0.56 -7.87
C VAL A 58 3.16 0.32 -8.59
N VAL A 59 3.24 0.37 -9.91
CA VAL A 59 2.12 0.91 -10.70
C VAL A 59 0.94 -0.02 -10.46
N PRO A 60 -0.20 0.46 -9.92
CA PRO A 60 -1.40 -0.37 -9.83
C PRO A 60 -1.78 -0.77 -11.25
N SER A 61 -1.53 -2.03 -11.57
CA SER A 61 -1.73 -2.58 -12.91
C SER A 61 -3.14 -2.25 -13.38
N SER A 62 -3.20 -1.72 -14.59
CA SER A 62 -4.39 -1.65 -15.46
C SER A 62 -5.31 -2.85 -15.24
N THR A 63 -6.63 -2.58 -15.23
CA THR A 63 -7.77 -3.49 -15.22
C THR A 63 -7.42 -4.99 -15.27
N LYS A 64 -7.65 -5.70 -14.15
CA LYS A 64 -7.49 -7.16 -14.06
C LYS A 64 -8.28 -7.83 -15.19
N LYS A 65 -7.62 -8.68 -15.98
CA LYS A 65 -8.30 -9.47 -17.03
C LYS A 65 -8.97 -10.67 -16.39
N ARG A 66 -10.27 -10.84 -16.63
CA ARG A 66 -11.00 -12.03 -16.19
C ARG A 66 -10.70 -13.18 -17.16
N ILE A 67 -10.05 -14.22 -16.67
CA ILE A 67 -9.80 -15.46 -17.40
C ILE A 67 -10.34 -16.65 -16.61
N THR A 68 -10.67 -17.73 -17.31
CA THR A 68 -11.05 -19.01 -16.70
C THR A 68 -9.86 -19.94 -16.74
N ILE A 69 -9.37 -20.33 -15.56
CA ILE A 69 -8.27 -21.30 -15.40
C ILE A 69 -8.73 -22.46 -14.52
N ARG A 70 -8.10 -23.63 -14.69
CA ARG A 70 -8.26 -24.78 -13.80
C ARG A 70 -7.13 -24.74 -12.77
N LEU A 71 -7.48 -24.95 -11.50
CA LEU A 71 -6.55 -25.06 -10.38
C LEU A 71 -6.88 -26.35 -9.63
N ASP A 72 -5.87 -26.92 -8.99
CA ASP A 72 -6.05 -28.12 -8.16
C ASP A 72 -6.92 -27.82 -6.94
N GLU A 73 -7.63 -28.84 -6.47
CA GLU A 73 -8.60 -28.72 -5.39
C GLU A 73 -7.95 -28.30 -4.05
N ASP A 74 -6.76 -28.83 -3.77
CA ASP A 74 -5.97 -28.54 -2.57
C ASP A 74 -5.52 -27.07 -2.53
N ILE A 75 -5.11 -26.50 -3.67
CA ILE A 75 -4.78 -25.08 -3.82
C ILE A 75 -6.02 -24.23 -3.53
N ILE A 76 -7.17 -24.57 -4.12
CA ILE A 76 -8.41 -23.82 -3.89
C ILE A 76 -8.82 -23.90 -2.41
N ALA A 77 -8.76 -25.09 -1.81
CA ALA A 77 -9.09 -25.31 -0.41
C ALA A 77 -8.16 -24.50 0.52
N TYR A 78 -6.86 -24.47 0.22
CA TYR A 78 -5.87 -23.70 0.98
C TYR A 78 -6.21 -22.21 1.01
N PHE A 79 -6.47 -21.59 -0.15
CA PHE A 79 -6.76 -20.15 -0.20
C PHE A 79 -8.16 -19.81 0.35
N LYS A 80 -9.14 -20.71 0.22
CA LYS A 80 -10.48 -20.50 0.78
C LYS A 80 -10.54 -20.56 2.31
N ARG A 81 -9.60 -21.24 2.98
CA ARG A 81 -9.57 -21.39 4.45
C ARG A 81 -9.65 -20.06 5.20
N GLU A 82 -9.03 -19.03 4.66
CA GLU A 82 -8.94 -17.67 5.23
C GLU A 82 -10.12 -16.76 4.86
N GLY A 83 -11.15 -17.30 4.18
CA GLY A 83 -12.38 -16.58 3.86
C GLY A 83 -12.35 -15.87 2.52
N ASP A 84 -13.10 -14.76 2.44
CA ASP A 84 -13.29 -14.00 1.21
C ASP A 84 -11.97 -13.44 0.63
N GLY A 85 -11.99 -13.09 -0.65
CA GLY A 85 -10.82 -12.55 -1.33
C GLY A 85 -9.74 -13.57 -1.72
N TYR A 86 -10.03 -14.87 -1.63
CA TYR A 86 -9.10 -15.94 -2.01
C TYR A 86 -8.57 -15.79 -3.45
N GLN A 87 -9.38 -15.28 -4.38
CA GLN A 87 -8.95 -15.01 -5.76
C GLN A 87 -7.90 -13.90 -5.85
N SER A 88 -8.03 -12.84 -5.04
CA SER A 88 -7.03 -11.77 -4.96
C SER A 88 -5.71 -12.31 -4.41
N ARG A 89 -5.77 -13.14 -3.37
CA ARG A 89 -4.59 -13.79 -2.78
C ARG A 89 -3.88 -14.72 -3.77
N ILE A 90 -4.62 -15.51 -4.55
CA ILE A 90 -4.05 -16.30 -5.65
C ILE A 90 -3.32 -15.40 -6.65
N ASN A 91 -3.94 -14.29 -7.05
CA ASN A 91 -3.33 -13.34 -7.99
C ASN A 91 -2.03 -12.74 -7.43
N ASP A 92 -1.98 -12.40 -6.14
CA ASP A 92 -0.81 -11.78 -5.51
C ASP A 92 0.37 -12.75 -5.41
N VAL A 93 0.10 -14.04 -5.15
CA VAL A 93 1.11 -15.10 -5.20
C VAL A 93 1.66 -15.27 -6.61
N LEU A 94 0.79 -15.33 -7.62
CA LEU A 94 1.21 -15.43 -9.02
C LEU A 94 2.05 -14.22 -9.45
N LYS A 95 1.64 -13.02 -9.04
CA LYS A 95 2.38 -11.78 -9.31
C LYS A 95 3.79 -11.83 -8.70
N THR A 96 3.89 -12.22 -7.44
CA THR A 96 5.16 -12.36 -6.73
C THR A 96 6.08 -13.37 -7.42
N PHE A 97 5.54 -14.51 -7.83
CA PHE A 97 6.29 -15.52 -8.58
C PHE A 97 6.86 -14.97 -9.89
N VAL A 98 6.04 -14.28 -10.69
CA VAL A 98 6.48 -13.67 -11.96
C VAL A 98 7.58 -12.63 -11.74
N ILE A 99 7.46 -11.77 -10.72
CA ILE A 99 8.46 -10.76 -10.38
C ILE A 99 9.78 -11.44 -9.99
N ALA A 100 9.73 -12.42 -9.08
CA ALA A 100 10.91 -13.15 -8.63
C ALA A 100 11.62 -13.85 -9.80
N LYS A 101 10.85 -14.48 -10.69
CA LYS A 101 11.39 -15.16 -11.87
C LYS A 101 12.06 -14.17 -12.83
N ARG A 102 11.43 -13.03 -13.09
CA ARG A 102 11.99 -11.96 -13.93
C ARG A 102 13.31 -11.43 -13.39
N ILE A 103 13.40 -11.18 -12.09
CA ILE A 103 14.63 -10.72 -11.44
C ILE A 103 15.75 -11.76 -11.60
N GLN A 104 15.45 -13.06 -11.48
CA GLN A 104 16.42 -14.13 -11.69
C GLN A 104 16.94 -14.17 -13.13
N ASP A 105 16.05 -14.01 -14.11
CA ASP A 105 16.40 -14.03 -15.53
C ASP A 105 17.24 -12.79 -15.91
N GLU A 106 16.93 -11.62 -15.34
CA GLU A 106 17.72 -10.38 -15.48
C GLU A 106 19.11 -10.48 -14.83
N ARG A 107 19.24 -11.21 -13.71
CA ARG A 107 20.54 -11.48 -13.06
C ARG A 107 21.39 -12.47 -13.86
N SER A 108 20.74 -13.48 -14.44
CA SER A 108 21.41 -14.50 -15.25
C SER A 108 21.91 -13.93 -16.58
N SER A 109 21.20 -12.95 -17.15
CA SER A 109 21.61 -12.25 -18.38
C SER A 109 22.64 -11.13 -18.17
N ARG A 110 22.85 -10.67 -16.93
CA ARG A 110 23.86 -9.67 -16.55
C ARG A 110 25.18 -10.27 -16.04
N SER A 111 25.28 -11.60 -15.91
CA SER A 111 26.54 -12.27 -15.58
C SER A 111 27.28 -12.60 -16.89
N PRO A 112 28.52 -12.11 -17.10
CA PRO A 112 29.35 -12.44 -18.26
C PRO A 112 29.80 -13.90 -18.31
#